data_AF-A0A8S2T1V4-F1
#
_entry.id   AF-A0A8S2T1V4-F1
#
_cell.length_a   1.000
_cell.length_b   1.000
_cell.length_c   1.000
_cell.angle_alpha   90.00
_cell.angle_beta   90.00
_cell.angle_gamma   90.00
#
_symmetry.space_group_name_H-M   'P 1'
#
loop_
_entity.id
_entity.type
_entity.pdbx_description
1 polymer ?
#
loop_
_entity_poly.entity_id
_entity_poly.type
_entity_poly.pdbx_seq_one_letter_code
_entity_poly.pdbx_strand_id
1 'polypeptide(L)' 'MKFSGLDPSLALGFACKTEAEFEDLITKLKKNLPSKPMFEICQSNPFDMRGKDVAHHDVLTLDSDDDDFEVV' A
#
# COMPACT_ATOMS: atom_id res chain seq x y z
N MET A 1 -1.35 -26.11 11.96
CA MET A 1 -1.91 -24.85 12.49
C MET A 1 -3.18 -24.51 11.74
N LYS A 2 -4.17 -23.89 12.38
CA LYS A 2 -5.34 -23.34 11.69
C LYS A 2 -5.02 -21.90 11.27
N PHE A 3 -5.54 -21.45 10.13
CA PHE A 3 -5.37 -20.05 9.68
C PHE A 3 -5.82 -19.03 10.74
N SER A 4 -6.84 -19.35 11.53
CA SER A 4 -7.32 -18.50 12.62
C SER A 4 -6.35 -18.33 13.80
N GLY A 5 -5.24 -19.07 13.82
CA GLY A 5 -4.20 -18.95 14.84
C GLY A 5 -2.91 -18.32 14.32
N LEU A 6 -2.93 -17.75 13.11
CA LEU A 6 -1.79 -17.02 12.57
C LEU A 6 -1.70 -15.64 13.22
N ASP A 7 -0.49 -15.17 13.48
CA ASP A 7 -0.29 -13.79 13.94
C ASP A 7 -0.80 -12.80 12.88
N PRO A 8 -1.53 -11.74 13.26
CA PRO A 8 -2.02 -10.74 12.31
C PRO A 8 -0.90 -9.99 11.57
N SER A 9 0.29 -9.89 12.15
CA SER A 9 1.47 -9.29 11.53
C SER A 9 2.15 -10.31 10.62
N LEU A 10 2.09 -10.04 9.32
CA LEU A 10 2.70 -10.89 8.30
C LEU A 10 3.28 -10.06 7.16
N ALA A 11 4.30 -10.62 6.51
CA ALA A 11 4.91 -10.07 5.32
C ALA A 11 4.81 -11.08 4.18
N LEU A 12 4.33 -10.63 3.01
CA LEU A 12 4.25 -11.45 1.80
C LEU A 12 5.49 -11.21 0.94
N GLY A 13 6.11 -12.29 0.47
CA GLY A 13 7.23 -12.24 -0.46
C GLY A 13 6.87 -12.92 -1.79
N PHE A 14 7.09 -12.22 -2.89
CA PHE A 14 6.93 -12.75 -4.25
C PHE A 14 8.29 -12.70 -4.95
N ALA A 15 8.68 -13.79 -5.61
CA ALA A 15 9.90 -13.87 -6.38
C ALA A 15 9.59 -13.78 -7.87
N CYS A 16 10.06 -12.72 -8.51
CA CYS A 16 9.97 -12.51 -9.95
C CYS A 16 11.40 -12.34 -10.48
N LYS A 17 11.87 -13.29 -11.29
CA LYS A 17 13.21 -13.27 -11.89
C LYS A 17 13.27 -12.35 -13.11
N THR A 18 12.15 -12.19 -13.78
CA THR A 18 12.03 -11.39 -15.00
C THR A 18 10.88 -10.40 -14.87
N GLU A 19 10.91 -9.36 -15.71
CA GLU A 19 9.83 -8.40 -15.81
C GLU A 19 8.51 -9.07 -16.25
N ALA A 20 8.57 -10.03 -17.18
CA ALA A 20 7.40 -10.78 -17.61
C ALA A 20 6.73 -11.57 -16.46
N GLU A 21 7.53 -12.12 -15.53
CA GLU A 21 7.00 -12.79 -14.33
C GLU A 21 6.32 -11.79 -13.38
N PHE A 22 6.85 -10.56 -13.29
CA PHE A 22 6.22 -9.49 -12.52
C PHE A 22 4.89 -9.06 -13.16
N GLU A 23 4.84 -8.84 -14.46
CA GLU A 23 3.62 -8.47 -15.18
C GLU A 23 2.52 -9.54 -15.06
N ASP A 24 2.89 -10.82 -15.18
CA ASP A 24 1.98 -11.95 -14.97
C ASP A 24 1.45 -11.98 -13.51
N LEU A 25 2.32 -11.74 -12.52
CA LEU A 25 1.90 -11.63 -11.12
C LEU A 25 0.88 -10.49 -10.92
N ILE A 26 1.19 -9.28 -11.41
CA ILE A 26 0.28 -8.13 -11.30
C ILE A 26 -1.07 -8.43 -11.96
N THR A 27 -1.06 -9.08 -13.13
CA THR A 27 -2.28 -9.50 -13.84
C THR A 27 -3.11 -10.48 -13.01
N LYS A 28 -2.47 -11.49 -12.41
CA LYS A 28 -3.13 -12.47 -11.54
C LYS A 28 -3.70 -11.84 -10.27
N LEU A 29 -2.96 -10.94 -9.63
CA LEU A 29 -3.42 -10.27 -8.42
C LEU A 29 -4.61 -9.35 -8.69
N LYS A 30 -4.55 -8.53 -9.76
CA LYS A 30 -5.68 -7.66 -10.16
C LYS A 30 -6.94 -8.46 -10.47
N LYS A 31 -6.82 -9.64 -11.08
CA LYS A 31 -7.97 -10.50 -11.41
C LYS A 31 -8.61 -11.15 -10.17
N ASN A 32 -7.84 -11.40 -9.12
CA ASN A 32 -8.29 -12.15 -7.93
C ASN A 32 -8.41 -11.27 -6.68
N LEU A 33 -8.44 -9.94 -6.83
CA LEU A 33 -8.55 -9.04 -5.69
C LEU A 33 -9.92 -9.22 -5.01
N PRO A 34 -9.98 -9.54 -3.71
CA PRO A 34 -11.23 -9.66 -2.99
C PRO A 34 -11.85 -8.28 -2.75
N SER A 35 -13.13 -8.24 -2.34
CA SER A 35 -13.84 -6.99 -2.02
C SER A 35 -13.20 -6.19 -0.89
N LYS A 36 -12.51 -6.85 0.04
CA LYS A 36 -11.71 -6.24 1.11
C LYS A 36 -10.27 -6.74 0.99
N PRO A 37 -9.43 -6.10 0.16
CA PRO A 37 -8.06 -6.56 -0.05
C PRO A 37 -7.15 -6.18 1.12
N MET A 38 -6.09 -6.97 1.33
CA MET A 38 -5.06 -6.71 2.35
C MET A 38 -4.00 -5.70 1.88
N PHE A 39 -3.89 -5.48 0.57
CA PHE A 39 -2.96 -4.56 -0.06
C PHE A 39 -3.55 -4.03 -1.37
N GLU A 40 -3.01 -2.92 -1.86
CA GLU A 40 -3.39 -2.31 -3.13
C GLU A 40 -2.27 -2.40 -4.17
N ILE A 41 -2.63 -2.28 -5.44
CA ILE A 41 -1.68 -2.24 -6.57
C ILE A 41 -1.90 -0.94 -7.32
N CYS A 42 -0.97 -0.01 -7.19
CA CYS A 42 -1.00 1.29 -7.83
C CYS A 42 -0.12 1.31 -9.08
N GLN A 43 -0.57 2.00 -10.14
CA GLN A 43 0.23 2.17 -11.36
C GLN A 43 1.28 3.28 -11.24
N SER A 44 1.00 4.27 -10.39
CA SER A 44 1.89 5.40 -10.14
C SER A 44 1.99 5.65 -8.64
N ASN A 45 2.98 6.44 -8.25
CA ASN A 45 3.14 6.86 -6.86
C ASN A 45 1.90 7.68 -6.42
N PRO A 46 1.20 7.31 -5.33
CA PRO A 46 0.05 8.07 -4.84
C PRO A 46 0.43 9.50 -4.44
N PHE A 47 1.70 9.76 -4.12
CA PHE A 47 2.17 11.08 -3.74
C PHE A 47 2.35 12.05 -4.91
N ASP A 48 2.48 11.54 -6.14
CA ASP A 48 2.50 12.36 -7.36
C ASP A 48 1.07 12.77 -7.79
N MET A 49 0.04 12.15 -7.20
CA MET A 49 -1.37 12.49 -7.43
C MET A 49 -1.86 13.65 -6.55
N ARG A 50 -1.03 14.22 -5.65
CA ARG A 50 -1.40 15.29 -4.69
C ARG A 50 -1.83 16.63 -5.33
N GLY A 51 -1.83 16.73 -6.67
CA GLY A 51 -2.46 17.83 -7.42
C GLY A 51 -3.85 17.52 -7.99
N LYS A 52 -4.37 16.31 -7.76
CA LYS A 52 -5.75 15.91 -8.06
C LYS A 52 -6.33 15.39 -6.75
N ASP A 53 -7.28 16.11 -6.18
CA ASP A 53 -8.00 15.71 -4.98
C ASP A 53 -8.63 14.33 -5.14
N VAL A 54 -7.93 13.28 -4.70
CA VAL A 54 -8.50 11.95 -4.49
C VAL A 54 -8.60 11.79 -3.00
N ALA A 55 -9.79 12.06 -2.47
CA ALA A 55 -10.14 11.88 -1.07
C ALA A 55 -10.06 10.38 -0.72
N HIS A 56 -8.88 9.91 -0.33
CA HIS A 56 -8.74 8.67 0.40
C HIS A 56 -9.09 8.95 1.86
N HIS A 57 -10.27 8.50 2.25
CA HIS A 57 -10.85 8.69 3.58
C HIS A 57 -10.24 7.71 4.58
N ASP A 58 -8.92 7.78 4.79
CA ASP A 58 -8.19 7.20 5.92
C ASP A 58 -6.93 8.05 6.14
N VAL A 59 -7.15 9.32 6.46
CA VAL A 59 -6.08 10.19 6.97
C VAL A 59 -5.84 9.79 8.41
N LEU A 60 -4.78 9.02 8.65
CA LEU A 60 -4.13 9.02 9.96
C LEU A 60 -3.58 10.43 10.18
N THR A 61 -4.35 11.29 10.84
CA THR A 61 -3.85 12.57 11.35
C THR A 61 -2.80 12.23 12.41
N LEU A 62 -1.53 12.23 12.00
CA LEU A 62 -0.44 12.38 12.93
C LEU A 62 -0.48 13.84 13.39
N ASP A 63 -1.13 14.08 14.52
CA ASP A 63 -1.03 15.34 15.25
C ASP A 63 0.46 15.60 15.48
N SER A 64 1.03 16.46 14.64
CA SER A 64 2.41 16.93 14.80
C SER A 64 2.34 18.15 15.69
N ASP A 65 2.31 17.89 17.00
CA ASP A 65 2.67 18.86 18.01
C ASP A 65 4.21 19.06 17.98
N ASP A 66 4.61 20.33 18.15
CA ASP A 66 5.93 20.85 18.54
C ASP A 66 7.05 20.93 17.48
N ASP A 67 7.31 22.15 16.95
CA ASP A 67 8.26 23.11 17.54
C ASP A 67 8.61 24.24 16.55
N ASP A 68 8.32 25.49 16.94
CA ASP A 68 8.76 26.71 16.28
C ASP A 68 10.29 26.79 16.22
N PHE A 69 10.86 26.96 15.02
CA PHE A 69 12.24 27.44 14.86
C PHE A 69 12.26 28.73 14.04
N GLU A 70 12.56 29.83 14.73
CA GLU A 70 12.88 31.13 14.17
C GLU A 70 14.26 31.05 13.48
N VAL A 71 14.33 31.39 12.19
CA VAL A 71 15.60 31.52 11.46
C VAL A 71 16.01 32.99 11.49
N VAL A 72 17.14 33.25 12.17
CA VAL A 72 17.84 34.55 12.26
C VAL A 72 18.32 35.03 10.89
#